data_AF-A0A4W5LFP1-F1
#
_entry.id   AF-A0A4W5LFP1-F1
#
_cell.length_a   1.000
_cell.length_b   1.000
_cell.length_c   1.000
_cell.angle_alpha   90.00
_cell.angle_beta   90.00
_cell.angle_gamma   90.00
#
_symmetry.space_group_name_H-M   'P 1'
#
loop_
_entity.id
_entity.type
_entity.pdbx_description
1 polymer ?
#
loop_
_entity_poly.entity_id
_entity_poly.type
_entity_poly.pdbx_seq_one_letter_code
_entity_poly.pdbx_strand_id
1 'polypeptide(L)' 'VRREGCAVCQQVLRDPVSITCGHRFCRQCITRYWEKPAPSGDYDCPQCRKRSRTLPREASELC' A
#
# COMPACT_ATOMS: atom_id res chain seq x y z
N VAL A 1 -11.83 -13.88 15.14
CA VAL A 1 -11.65 -13.00 13.95
C VAL A 1 -10.43 -12.12 14.20
N ARG A 2 -9.30 -12.38 13.52
CA ARG A 2 -8.21 -11.39 13.46
C ARG A 2 -8.75 -10.24 12.62
N ARG A 3 -9.02 -9.09 13.24
CA ARG A 3 -9.45 -7.89 12.51
C ARG A 3 -8.27 -7.48 11.63
N GLU A 4 -8.49 -7.31 10.34
CA GLU A 4 -7.48 -6.77 9.44
C GLU A 4 -7.26 -5.30 9.82
N GLY A 5 -6.13 -5.04 10.47
CA GLY A 5 -5.72 -3.72 10.92
C GLY A 5 -4.73 -3.10 9.95
N CYS A 6 -4.77 -1.78 9.81
CA CYS A 6 -3.75 -1.07 9.06
C CYS A 6 -2.41 -1.19 9.77
N ALA A 7 -1.37 -1.75 9.15
CA ALA A 7 -0.05 -1.86 9.79
C ALA A 7 0.60 -0.48 10.07
N VAL A 8 0.09 0.60 9.47
CA VAL A 8 0.57 1.97 9.68
C VAL A 8 -0.02 2.60 10.93
N CYS A 9 -1.35 2.61 11.07
CA CYS A 9 -2.02 3.24 12.22
C CYS A 9 -2.52 2.25 13.28
N GLN A 10 -2.36 0.94 13.06
CA GLN A 10 -2.81 -0.16 13.90
C GLN A 10 -4.32 -0.13 14.24
N GLN A 11 -5.10 0.64 13.47
CA GLN A 11 -6.55 0.74 13.60
C GLN A 11 -7.25 -0.21 12.64
N VAL A 12 -8.54 -0.46 12.89
CA VAL A 12 -9.43 -1.09 11.91
C VAL A 12 -9.34 -0.34 10.59
N LEU A 13 -9.13 -1.07 9.50
CA LEU A 13 -9.05 -0.51 8.17
C LEU A 13 -10.34 0.27 7.84
N ARG A 14 -10.19 1.58 7.62
CA ARG A 14 -11.23 2.45 7.06
C ARG A 14 -10.83 2.78 5.63
N ASP A 15 -11.68 2.40 4.68
CA ASP A 15 -11.40 2.51 3.25
C ASP A 15 -10.06 1.82 2.86
N PRO A 16 -9.99 0.47 3.00
CA PRO A 16 -8.75 -0.26 2.72
C PRO A 16 -8.38 -0.18 1.24
N VAL A 17 -7.21 0.38 0.95
CA VAL A 17 -6.58 0.33 -0.36
C VAL A 17 -5.73 -0.94 -0.43
N SER A 18 -6.05 -1.81 -1.39
CA SER A 18 -5.24 -2.99 -1.70
C SER A 18 -4.09 -2.58 -2.61
N ILE A 19 -2.86 -2.92 -2.22
CA ILE A 19 -1.67 -2.73 -3.06
C ILE A 19 -1.23 -4.06 -3.68
N THR A 20 -0.33 -4.02 -4.67
CA THR A 20 0.06 -5.19 -5.49
C THR A 20 0.60 -6.39 -4.70
N CYS A 21 1.14 -6.16 -3.50
CA CYS A 21 1.61 -7.25 -2.64
C CYS A 21 0.49 -7.95 -1.83
N GLY A 22 -0.77 -7.54 -1.98
CA GLY A 22 -1.92 -8.10 -1.26
C GLY A 22 -2.15 -7.53 0.15
N HIS A 23 -1.32 -6.56 0.58
CA HIS A 23 -1.55 -5.87 1.85
C HIS A 23 -2.56 -4.73 1.69
N ARG A 24 -3.27 -4.43 2.78
CA ARG A 24 -4.33 -3.43 2.81
C ARG A 24 -4.01 -2.37 3.85
N PHE A 25 -4.18 -1.11 3.49
CA PHE A 25 -3.94 0.02 4.39
C PHE A 25 -5.09 1.02 4.28
N CYS A 26 -5.29 1.84 5.32
CA CYS A 26 -6.22 2.95 5.20
C CYS A 26 -5.75 3.87 4.06
N ARG A 27 -6.69 4.33 3.22
CA ARG A 27 -6.40 5.28 2.14
C ARG A 27 -5.53 6.45 2.60
N GLN A 28 -5.87 7.05 3.73
CA GLN A 28 -5.10 8.18 4.27
C GLN A 28 -3.66 7.80 4.61
N CYS A 29 -3.43 6.60 5.16
CA CYS A 29 -2.11 6.13 5.56
C CYS A 29 -1.23 5.84 4.36
N ILE A 30 -1.75 5.15 3.35
CA ILE A 30 -0.97 4.84 2.14
C ILE A 30 -0.70 6.09 1.30
N THR A 31 -1.69 7.00 1.18
CA THR A 31 -1.49 8.28 0.50
C THR A 31 -0.42 9.12 1.18
N ARG A 32 -0.41 9.24 2.51
CA ARG A 32 0.65 9.95 3.24
C ARG A 32 2.02 9.28 3.11
N TYR A 33 2.05 7.94 3.08
CA TYR A 33 3.30 7.20 2.91
C TYR A 33 3.90 7.45 1.51
N TRP A 34 3.06 7.54 0.48
CA TRP A 34 3.44 7.78 -0.91
C TRP A 34 3.54 9.25 -1.31
N GLU A 35 3.09 10.18 -0.45
CA GLU A 35 3.20 11.63 -0.66
C GLU A 35 4.65 12.10 -0.75
N LYS A 36 5.57 11.38 -0.08
CA LYS A 36 7.01 11.56 -0.21
C LYS A 36 7.59 10.34 -0.93
N PRO A 37 7.57 10.32 -2.27
CA PRO A 37 8.15 9.22 -3.01
C PRO A 37 9.61 9.06 -2.60
N ALA A 38 10.05 7.81 -2.42
CA ALA A 38 11.47 7.53 -2.25
C ALA A 38 12.23 8.13 -3.44
N PRO A 39 13.52 8.50 -3.29
CA PRO A 39 14.32 9.07 -4.38
C PRO A 39 14.40 8.17 -5.63
N SER A 40 14.04 6.88 -5.51
CA SER A 40 13.90 5.93 -6.62
C SER A 40 12.60 6.04 -7.42
N GLY A 41 11.63 6.85 -6.98
CA GLY A 41 10.31 6.99 -7.64
C GLY A 41 9.38 5.78 -7.45
N ASP A 42 9.80 4.77 -6.68
CA ASP A 42 9.01 3.58 -6.41
C ASP A 42 8.01 3.80 -5.25
N TYR A 43 6.82 3.23 -5.40
CA TYR A 43 5.82 3.14 -4.34
C TYR A 43 5.98 1.82 -3.60
N ASP A 44 6.48 1.86 -2.36
CA ASP A 44 6.72 0.65 -1.57
C ASP A 44 5.54 0.29 -0.65
N CYS A 45 5.45 -0.99 -0.32
CA CYS A 45 4.57 -1.46 0.74
C CYS A 45 5.14 -1.12 2.13
N PRO A 46 4.40 -0.43 3.03
CA PRO A 46 4.90 -0.14 4.38
C PRO A 46 5.03 -1.39 5.27
N GLN A 47 4.36 -2.50 4.94
CA GLN A 47 4.41 -3.74 5.74
C GLN A 47 5.53 -4.70 5.30
N CYS A 48 5.74 -4.87 4.00
CA CYS A 48 6.71 -5.85 3.47
C CYS A 48 7.75 -5.25 2.54
N ARG A 49 7.73 -3.92 2.32
CA ARG A 49 8.65 -3.16 1.45
C ARG A 49 8.77 -3.73 0.04
N LYS A 50 7.72 -4.42 -0.43
CA LYS A 50 7.62 -4.83 -1.83
C LYS A 50 7.30 -3.60 -2.67
N ARG A 51 8.11 -3.38 -3.70
CA ARG A 51 7.85 -2.36 -4.74
C ARG A 51 6.52 -2.66 -5.41
N SER A 52 5.57 -1.74 -5.25
CA SER A 52 4.37 -1.70 -6.07
C SER A 52 4.67 -0.83 -7.29
N ARG A 53 4.92 -1.47 -8.44
CA ARG A 53 5.16 -0.77 -9.71
C ARG A 53 3.89 -0.18 -10.32
N THR A 54 2.73 -0.41 -9.70
CA THR A 54 1.43 -0.12 -10.28
C THR A 54 0.65 0.84 -9.39
N LEU A 55 0.69 2.14 -9.73
CA LEU A 55 -0.44 3.04 -9.49
C LEU A 55 -1.68 2.46 -10.20
N PRO A 56 -2.92 2.76 -9.76
CA PRO A 56 -4.13 1.98 -10.09
C PRO A 56 -4.64 2.10 -11.54
N ARG A 57 -3.78 2.06 -12.57
CA ARG A 57 -4.21 1.91 -13.96
C ARG A 57 -3.54 0.82 -14.78
N GLU A 58 -2.34 0.34 -14.46
CA GLU A 58 -1.64 -0.53 -15.42
C GLU A 58 -1.12 -1.81 -14.76
N ALA A 59 -2.00 -2.80 -14.64
CA ALA A 59 -1.65 -4.19 -14.33
C ALA A 59 -1.06 -4.87 -15.57
N SER A 60 0.11 -4.41 -16.02
CA SER A 60 1.02 -5.16 -16.89
C SER A 60 2.39 -4.97 -16.26
N GLU A 61 3.03 -5.96 -15.66
CA GLU A 61 3.27 -7.31 -16.16
C GLU A 61 3.23 -8.32 -14.99
N LEU A 62 2.36 -9.32 -15.12
CA LEU A 62 2.56 -10.63 -14.54
C LEU A 62 3.09 -11.49 -15.71
N CYS A 63 4.28 -12.07 -15.51
CA CYS A 63 5.12 -12.87 -16.42
C CYS A 63 6.27 -12.11 -17.08
#